data_AF-A0AAD3MUN2-F1
#
_entry.id   AF-A0AAD3MUN2-F1
#
_cell.length_a   1.000
_cell.length_b   1.000
_cell.length_c   1.000
_cell.angle_alpha   90.00
_cell.angle_beta   90.00
_cell.angle_gamma   90.00
#
_symmetry.space_group_name_H-M   'P 1'
#
loop_
_entity.id
_entity.type
_entity.pdbx_description
1 polymer ?
#
loop_
_entity_poly.entity_id
_entity_poly.type
_entity_poly.pdbx_seq_one_letter_code
_entity_poly.pdbx_strand_id
1 'polypeptide(L)' 'EDQELFDTENVVVCQYDKIHRSKNKWKFHLKDGIMNLNGRDYVFSKAIGDAEW' A
#
# COMPACT_ATOMS: atom_id res chain seq x y z
N GLU A 1 12.85 -8.18 25.47
CA GLU A 1 12.70 -8.74 24.12
C GLU A 1 11.20 -8.78 23.83
N ASP A 2 10.63 -7.69 23.32
CA ASP A 2 9.16 -7.54 23.10
C ASP A 2 8.84 -6.69 21.85
N GLN A 3 9.83 -6.38 21.00
CA GLN A 3 9.67 -5.42 19.89
C GLN A 3 9.33 -6.05 18.53
N GLU A 4 9.46 -7.37 18.35
CA GLU A 4 9.31 -7.99 17.02
C GLU A 4 7.84 -8.16 16.55
N LEU A 5 6.85 -8.09 17.44
CA LEU A 5 5.44 -8.23 17.06
C LEU A 5 4.85 -7.00 16.36
N PHE A 6 5.55 -5.86 16.35
CA PHE A 6 5.04 -4.58 15.84
C PHE A 6 5.82 -4.01 14.65
N ASP A 7 6.95 -4.61 14.24
CA ASP A 7 7.66 -4.19 13.03
C ASP A 7 6.96 -4.77 11.81
N THR A 8 5.94 -4.07 11.32
CA THR A 8 5.48 -4.31 9.95
C THR A 8 6.61 -3.87 9.01
N GLU A 9 7.35 -4.85 8.47
CA GLU A 9 8.56 -4.64 7.65
C GLU A 9 8.31 -3.79 6.39
N ASN A 10 7.07 -3.79 5.89
CA ASN A 10 6.67 -3.08 4.69
C ASN A 10 5.34 -2.34 4.92
N VAL A 11 5.36 -1.01 4.93
CA VAL A 11 4.18 -0.16 5.15
C VAL A 11 4.01 0.83 4.02
N VAL A 12 2.77 1.00 3.55
CA VAL A 12 2.38 2.02 2.58
C VAL A 12 1.33 2.93 3.20
N VAL A 13 1.63 4.21 3.33
CA VAL A 13 0.69 5.25 3.74
C VAL A 13 0.41 6.13 2.53
N CYS A 14 -0.85 6.23 2.12
CA CYS A 14 -1.25 7.00 0.94
C CYS A 14 -2.72 7.41 1.01
N GLN A 15 -3.14 8.25 0.06
CA GLN A 15 -4.54 8.56 -0.17
C GLN A 15 -5.06 7.74 -1.35
N TYR A 16 -6.39 7.55 -1.44
CA TYR A 16 -7.01 6.92 -2.60
C TYR A 16 -7.71 7.95 -3.48
N ASP A 17 -7.64 7.75 -4.79
CA ASP A 17 -8.49 8.44 -5.77
C ASP A 17 -9.74 7.61 -6.09
N LYS A 18 -9.56 6.30 -6.33
CA LYS A 18 -10.65 5.40 -6.69
C LYS A 18 -10.32 3.98 -6.26
N ILE A 19 -11.29 3.34 -5.60
CA ILE A 19 -11.26 1.92 -5.27
C ILE A 19 -12.41 1.25 -6.03
N HIS A 20 -12.10 0.22 -6.82
CA HIS A 20 -13.07 -0.48 -7.64
C HIS A 20 -13.01 -1.99 -7.39
N ARG A 21 -14.17 -2.64 -7.42
CA ARG A 21 -14.29 -4.10 -7.33
C ARG A 21 -15.25 -4.63 -8.39
N SER A 22 -14.86 -5.72 -9.04
CA SER A 22 -15.71 -6.52 -9.91
C SER A 22 -15.55 -8.01 -9.57
N LYS A 23 -16.58 -8.62 -8.99
CA LYS A 23 -16.52 -9.96 -8.38
C LYS A 23 -15.37 -10.05 -7.36
N ASN A 24 -14.40 -10.93 -7.56
CA ASN A 24 -13.22 -11.09 -6.70
C ASN A 24 -12.05 -10.19 -7.10
N LYS A 25 -12.14 -9.45 -8.20
CA LYS A 25 -11.06 -8.58 -8.68
C LYS A 25 -11.18 -7.19 -8.07
N TRP A 26 -10.08 -6.71 -7.53
CA TRP A 26 -9.92 -5.38 -6.95
C TRP A 26 -8.95 -4.55 -7.78
N LYS A 27 -9.29 -3.27 -7.95
CA LYS A 27 -8.43 -2.28 -8.58
C LYS A 27 -8.33 -1.04 -7.72
N PHE A 28 -7.11 -0.63 -7.41
CA PHE A 28 -6.77 0.49 -6.55
C PHE A 28 -6.11 1.58 -7.37
N HIS A 29 -6.65 2.80 -7.31
CA HIS A 29 -6.00 4.01 -7.79
C HIS A 29 -5.66 4.85 -6.56
N LEU A 30 -4.36 4.97 -6.27
CA LEU A 30 -3.80 5.61 -5.08
C LEU A 30 -2.96 6.82 -5.48
N LYS A 31 -2.77 7.76 -4.55
CA LYS A 31 -1.97 8.97 -4.72
C LYS A 31 -1.26 9.40 -3.44
N ASP A 32 -0.29 10.30 -3.59
CA ASP A 32 0.42 10.98 -2.49
C ASP A 32 0.93 10.00 -1.42
N GLY A 33 1.66 8.98 -1.87
CA GLY A 33 2.06 7.86 -1.03
C GLY A 33 3.51 7.89 -0.58
N ILE A 34 3.73 7.46 0.66
CA ILE A 34 5.02 7.18 1.28
C ILE A 34 5.04 5.69 1.62
N MET A 35 6.10 5.01 1.21
CA MET A 35 6.28 3.57 1.45
C MET A 35 7.59 3.36 2.17
N ASN A 36 7.57 2.66 3.30
CA ASN A 36 8.77 2.10 3.90
C ASN A 36 8.79 0.63 3.52
N LEU A 37 9.76 0.24 2.68
CA LEU A 37 9.90 -1.13 2.19
C LEU A 37 11.32 -1.64 2.45
N ASN A 38 11.46 -2.72 3.21
CA ASN A 38 12.75 -3.31 3.60
C ASN A 38 13.72 -2.26 4.17
N GLY A 39 13.21 -1.39 5.03
CA GLY A 39 13.98 -0.32 5.66
C GLY A 39 14.38 0.84 4.73
N ARG A 40 13.81 0.92 3.52
CA ARG A 40 14.03 2.04 2.58
C ARG A 40 12.74 2.80 2.30
N ASP A 41 12.87 4.12 2.26
CA ASP A 41 11.75 5.01 1.96
C ASP A 41 11.61 5.24 0.45
N TYR A 42 10.37 5.17 -0.01
CA TYR A 42 9.95 5.44 -1.38
C TYR A 42 8.75 6.38 -1.36
N VAL A 43 8.62 7.19 -2.40
CA VAL A 43 7.48 8.08 -2.58
C VAL A 43 6.86 7.87 -3.96
N PHE A 44 5.54 8.02 -4.05
CA PHE A 44 4.82 8.02 -5.32
C PHE A 44 3.78 9.13 -5.36
N SER A 45 3.63 9.77 -6.52
CA SER A 45 2.53 10.70 -6.76
C SER A 45 1.24 9.97 -7.13
N LYS A 46 1.34 8.87 -7.89
CA LYS A 46 0.24 7.97 -8.25
C LYS A 46 0.69 6.52 -8.26
N ALA A 47 -0.18 5.61 -7.85
CA ALA A 47 0.00 4.16 -7.97
C ALA A 47 -1.30 3.49 -8.41
N ILE A 48 -1.18 2.48 -9.27
CA ILE A 48 -2.30 1.63 -9.71
C ILE A 48 -1.97 0.20 -9.34
N GLY A 49 -2.86 -0.45 -8.60
CA GLY A 49 -2.71 -1.84 -8.19
C GLY A 49 -3.92 -2.68 -8.56
N ASP A 50 -3.70 -3.95 -8.85
CA ASP A 50 -4.73 -4.97 -9.07
C ASP A 50 -4.52 -6.10 -8.05
N ALA A 51 -5.60 -6.65 -7.49
CA ALA A 51 -5.57 -7.79 -6.57
C ALA A 51 -6.78 -8.72 -6.75
N GLU A 52 -6.68 -9.96 -6.28
CA GLU A 52 -7.80 -10.89 -6.18
C GLU A 52 -8.09 -11.21 -4.71
N TRP A 53 -9.38 -11.31 -4.35
CA TRP A 53 -9.86 -11.79 -3.05
C TRP A 53 -9.98 -13.32 -3.05
#